data_AF-A0A519XSQ3-F1
#
_entry.id   AF-A0A519XSQ3-F1
#
_cell.length_a   1.000
_cell.length_b   1.000
_cell.length_c   1.000
_cell.angle_alpha   90.00
_cell.angle_beta   90.00
_cell.angle_gamma   90.00
#
_symmetry.space_group_name_H-M   'P 1'
#
loop_
_entity.id
_entity.type
_entity.pdbx_description
1 polymer ?
#
loop_
_entity_poly.entity_id
_entity_poly.type
_entity_poly.pdbx_seq_one_letter_code
_entity_poly.pdbx_strand_id
1 'polypeptide(L)'
;YYIAFLGTPSLTGTWMLQFGGHHLATNITFGQGAVTGATPKFEGVEPLSFTTTTAKVLSKGRTYAPMSTEAAAMQALLQGLTAAQKTQAKLPQSFFDVVLGPGQDGNFPATRVGLPGRQLSRAQQALVMAAMAPWVNDADDATAASLLATYQRQLADTYVAYAGTGSFTTNGDYLRLDGPDVWIEFVCQNGIVYHSQIHYHSIWRDRTRDYGGNFHGIARK
;
A
#
# COMPACT_ATOMS: atom_id res chain seq x y z
N TYR A 1 -17.49 -10.82 1.77
CA TYR A 1 -16.69 -10.41 0.61
C TYR A 1 -17.43 -10.81 -0.66
N TYR A 2 -17.17 -10.08 -1.75
CA TYR A 2 -17.78 -10.23 -3.06
C TYR A 2 -16.67 -10.42 -4.09
N ILE A 3 -16.99 -11.18 -5.15
CA ILE A 3 -16.17 -11.30 -6.34
C ILE A 3 -16.96 -10.69 -7.50
N ALA A 4 -16.31 -9.85 -8.29
CA ALA A 4 -16.85 -9.31 -9.53
C ALA A 4 -15.85 -9.46 -10.67
N PHE A 5 -16.38 -9.68 -11.86
CA PHE A 5 -15.62 -9.67 -13.11
C PHE A 5 -16.11 -8.49 -13.94
N LEU A 6 -15.20 -7.58 -14.29
CA LEU A 6 -15.50 -6.45 -15.17
C LEU A 6 -14.99 -6.82 -16.57
N GLY A 7 -15.91 -6.98 -17.51
CA GLY A 7 -15.65 -7.63 -18.79
C GLY A 7 -15.80 -9.16 -18.71
N THR A 8 -15.51 -9.85 -19.81
CA THR A 8 -15.57 -11.31 -19.90
C THR A 8 -14.18 -11.91 -19.70
N PRO A 9 -13.97 -12.77 -18.68
CA PRO A 9 -12.71 -13.48 -18.50
C PRO A 9 -12.28 -14.20 -19.79
N SER A 10 -11.06 -13.91 -20.24
CA SER A 10 -10.52 -14.41 -21.50
C SER A 10 -9.00 -14.42 -21.48
N LEU A 11 -8.40 -15.31 -22.28
CA LEU A 11 -6.96 -15.36 -22.52
C LEU A 11 -6.47 -14.30 -23.52
N THR A 12 -7.38 -13.66 -24.26
CA THR A 12 -7.03 -12.69 -25.31
C THR A 12 -7.66 -11.31 -25.09
N GLY A 13 -8.74 -11.25 -24.30
CA GLY A 13 -9.44 -10.00 -23.97
C GLY A 13 -8.87 -9.30 -22.74
N THR A 14 -9.25 -8.04 -22.57
CA THR A 14 -9.01 -7.28 -21.33
C THR A 14 -10.20 -7.45 -20.39
N TRP A 15 -9.94 -7.78 -19.14
CA TRP A 15 -10.94 -7.90 -18.09
C TRP A 15 -10.31 -7.68 -16.71
N MET A 16 -11.12 -7.49 -15.67
CA MET A 16 -10.62 -7.28 -14.32
C MET A 16 -11.31 -8.20 -13.32
N LEU A 17 -10.53 -8.78 -12.42
CA LEU A 17 -11.00 -9.40 -11.19
C LEU A 17 -11.06 -8.33 -10.10
N GLN A 18 -12.23 -8.20 -9.47
CA GLN A 18 -12.37 -7.47 -8.21
C GLN A 18 -12.75 -8.46 -7.13
N PHE A 19 -11.97 -8.49 -6.04
CA PHE A 19 -12.30 -9.20 -4.82
C PHE A 19 -12.30 -8.22 -3.66
N GLY A 20 -13.41 -8.10 -2.94
CA GLY A 20 -13.46 -7.10 -1.89
C GLY A 20 -14.71 -7.10 -1.03
N GLY A 21 -14.82 -6.08 -0.18
CA GLY A 21 -15.84 -5.93 0.84
C GLY A 21 -15.46 -4.80 1.79
N HIS A 22 -15.99 -4.84 3.01
CA HIS A 22 -15.84 -3.74 3.98
C HIS A 22 -14.38 -3.30 4.21
N HIS A 23 -13.44 -4.23 4.42
CA HIS A 23 -12.04 -3.95 4.74
C HIS A 23 -11.02 -4.57 3.75
N LEU A 24 -11.45 -4.88 2.52
CA LEU A 24 -10.54 -5.41 1.50
C LEU A 24 -11.01 -4.98 0.13
N ALA A 25 -10.10 -4.55 -0.72
CA ALA A 25 -10.35 -4.42 -2.14
C ALA A 25 -9.08 -4.79 -2.91
N THR A 26 -9.14 -5.83 -3.72
CA THR A 26 -8.07 -6.27 -4.62
C THR A 26 -8.60 -6.18 -6.04
N ASN A 27 -7.96 -5.34 -6.86
CA ASN A 27 -8.31 -5.12 -8.25
C ASN A 27 -7.15 -5.56 -9.14
N ILE A 28 -7.38 -6.58 -9.97
CA ILE A 28 -6.36 -7.13 -10.86
C ILE A 28 -6.90 -7.09 -12.28
N THR A 29 -6.23 -6.33 -13.14
CA THR A 29 -6.55 -6.26 -14.57
C THR A 29 -5.69 -7.25 -15.33
N PHE A 30 -6.34 -7.98 -16.23
CA PHE A 30 -5.72 -8.93 -17.14
C PHE A 30 -5.86 -8.42 -18.57
N GLY A 31 -4.84 -8.66 -19.40
CA GLY A 31 -4.86 -8.42 -20.83
C GLY A 31 -3.92 -9.41 -21.53
N GLN A 32 -4.38 -9.98 -22.65
CA GLN A 32 -3.64 -11.05 -23.37
C GLN A 32 -3.16 -12.18 -22.45
N GLY A 33 -4.00 -12.57 -21.48
CA GLY A 33 -3.73 -13.68 -20.57
C GLY A 33 -2.71 -13.38 -19.47
N ALA A 34 -2.22 -12.15 -19.36
CA ALA A 34 -1.28 -11.72 -18.33
C ALA A 34 -1.85 -10.59 -17.48
N VAL A 35 -1.32 -10.40 -16.27
CA VAL A 35 -1.65 -9.24 -15.42
C VAL A 35 -1.07 -7.98 -16.05
N THR A 36 -1.93 -6.98 -16.27
CA THR A 36 -1.54 -5.66 -16.79
C THR A 36 -1.65 -4.55 -15.74
N GLY A 37 -2.36 -4.81 -14.63
CA GLY A 37 -2.41 -3.94 -13.47
C GLY A 37 -2.81 -4.71 -12.22
N ALA A 38 -2.12 -4.46 -11.10
CA ALA A 38 -2.34 -5.14 -9.82
C ALA A 38 -2.99 -4.24 -8.75
N THR A 39 -3.42 -3.03 -9.14
CA THR A 39 -3.91 -2.00 -8.23
C THR A 39 -5.21 -1.34 -8.73
N PRO A 40 -6.03 -0.76 -7.83
CA PRO A 40 -5.75 -0.52 -6.40
C PRO A 40 -5.92 -1.77 -5.53
N LYS A 41 -5.08 -1.85 -4.49
CA LYS A 41 -5.18 -2.82 -3.40
C LYS A 41 -5.36 -2.10 -2.07
N PHE A 42 -6.48 -2.31 -1.39
CA PHE A 42 -6.77 -1.77 -0.07
C PHE A 42 -6.91 -2.90 0.95
N GLU A 43 -6.36 -2.70 2.15
CA GLU A 43 -6.47 -3.62 3.28
C GLU A 43 -6.78 -2.85 4.56
N GLY A 44 -7.82 -3.30 5.26
CA GLY A 44 -8.15 -2.92 6.62
C GLY A 44 -8.03 -4.13 7.56
N VAL A 45 -7.34 -3.98 8.68
CA VAL A 45 -7.11 -5.09 9.62
C VAL A 45 -7.55 -4.71 11.02
N GLU A 46 -8.65 -5.32 11.45
CA GLU A 46 -9.18 -5.25 12.82
C GLU A 46 -9.69 -6.64 13.22
N PRO A 47 -9.13 -7.30 14.26
CA PRO A 47 -8.02 -6.86 15.12
C PRO A 47 -6.64 -7.05 14.45
N LEU A 48 -5.61 -6.39 14.99
CA LEU A 48 -4.23 -6.52 14.50
C LEU A 48 -3.63 -7.93 14.63
N SER A 49 -4.15 -8.74 15.55
CA SER A 49 -3.82 -10.15 15.65
C SER A 49 -4.95 -10.95 16.27
N PHE A 50 -5.01 -12.23 15.94
CA PHE A 50 -5.96 -13.17 16.53
C PHE A 50 -5.36 -14.57 16.61
N THR A 51 -5.75 -15.32 17.63
CA THR A 51 -5.42 -16.74 17.77
C THR A 51 -6.65 -17.57 17.42
N THR A 52 -6.49 -18.49 16.48
CA THR A 52 -7.59 -19.33 16.02
C THR A 52 -8.00 -20.34 17.08
N THR A 53 -9.30 -20.44 17.35
CA THR A 53 -9.86 -21.38 18.33
C THR A 53 -10.38 -22.66 17.68
N THR A 54 -10.59 -22.66 16.36
CA THR A 54 -11.09 -23.80 15.59
C THR A 54 -10.25 -24.03 14.32
N ALA A 55 -10.08 -25.28 13.91
CA ALA A 55 -9.28 -25.67 12.74
C ALA A 55 -10.13 -25.81 11.46
N LYS A 56 -10.94 -24.79 11.11
CA LYS A 56 -11.80 -24.87 9.93
C LYS A 56 -11.04 -24.52 8.63
N VAL A 57 -10.48 -23.31 8.59
CA VAL A 57 -9.73 -22.79 7.44
C VAL A 57 -8.27 -22.55 7.80
N LEU A 58 -8.02 -22.15 9.05
CA LEU A 58 -6.71 -21.84 9.60
C LEU A 58 -6.36 -22.82 10.71
N SER A 59 -5.08 -23.14 10.88
CA SER A 59 -4.59 -24.07 11.90
C SER A 59 -4.93 -23.60 13.32
N LYS A 60 -5.67 -24.41 14.10
CA LYS A 60 -6.05 -24.12 15.50
C LYS A 60 -4.83 -23.79 16.36
N GLY A 61 -4.98 -22.81 17.25
CA GLY A 61 -3.94 -22.38 18.19
C GLY A 61 -2.85 -21.52 17.55
N ARG A 62 -2.91 -21.29 16.24
CA ARG A 62 -1.98 -20.39 15.55
C ARG A 62 -2.46 -18.95 15.70
N THR A 63 -1.54 -18.08 16.08
CA THR A 63 -1.69 -16.62 16.02
C THR A 63 -1.36 -16.13 14.62
N TYR A 64 -2.25 -15.31 14.08
CA TYR A 64 -2.08 -14.58 12.84
C TYR A 64 -2.07 -13.09 13.16
N ALA A 65 -1.19 -12.35 12.49
CA ALA A 65 -1.10 -10.90 12.59
C ALA A 65 -1.02 -10.32 11.17
N PRO A 66 -2.17 -10.19 10.49
CA PRO A 66 -2.22 -9.59 9.16
C PRO A 66 -1.57 -8.20 9.20
N MET A 67 -0.88 -7.81 8.12
CA MET A 67 -0.18 -6.52 8.03
C MET A 67 0.98 -6.29 9.02
N SER A 68 1.39 -7.30 9.80
CA SER A 68 2.53 -7.15 10.73
C SER A 68 3.87 -6.97 10.00
N THR A 69 4.03 -7.57 8.82
CA THR A 69 5.24 -7.43 8.00
C THR A 69 5.34 -6.03 7.41
N GLU A 70 4.22 -5.50 6.91
CA GLU A 70 4.01 -4.16 6.38
C GLU A 70 4.34 -3.12 7.44
N ALA A 71 3.73 -3.24 8.62
CA ALA A 71 3.98 -2.35 9.75
C ALA A 71 5.46 -2.36 10.17
N ALA A 72 6.06 -3.55 10.29
CA ALA A 72 7.47 -3.69 10.64
C ALA A 72 8.41 -3.08 9.58
N ALA A 73 8.11 -3.26 8.29
CA ALA A 73 8.92 -2.71 7.21
C ALA A 73 8.83 -1.17 7.16
N MET A 74 7.64 -0.61 7.32
CA MET A 74 7.43 0.84 7.43
C MET A 74 8.14 1.42 8.66
N GLN A 75 8.08 0.71 9.80
CA GLN A 75 8.77 1.13 11.02
C GLN A 75 10.30 1.07 10.85
N ALA A 76 10.82 0.02 10.24
CA ALA A 76 12.25 -0.13 9.96
C ALA A 76 12.76 0.99 9.04
N LEU A 77 11.99 1.38 8.02
CA LEU A 77 12.31 2.54 7.18
C LEU A 77 12.47 3.80 8.02
N LEU A 78 11.48 4.14 8.86
CA LEU A 78 11.58 5.34 9.70
C LEU A 78 12.72 5.25 10.71
N GLN A 79 12.95 4.09 11.32
CA GLN A 79 14.07 3.88 12.25
C GLN A 79 15.43 4.06 11.58
N GLY A 80 15.56 3.70 10.30
CA GLY A 80 16.77 3.89 9.51
C GLY A 80 17.07 5.33 9.08
N LEU A 81 16.12 6.27 9.24
CA LEU A 81 16.34 7.68 8.93
C LEU A 81 17.10 8.40 10.05
N THR A 82 18.01 9.31 9.67
CA THR A 82 18.64 10.24 10.60
C THR A 82 17.63 11.23 11.18
N ALA A 83 17.97 11.93 12.27
CA ALA A 83 17.09 12.95 12.85
C ALA A 83 16.70 14.04 11.83
N ALA A 84 17.66 14.55 11.04
CA ALA A 84 17.40 15.56 10.02
C ALA A 84 16.47 15.03 8.90
N GLN A 85 16.69 13.79 8.46
CA GLN A 85 15.84 13.13 7.48
C GLN A 85 14.41 12.89 8.02
N LYS A 86 14.26 12.51 9.29
CA LYS A 86 12.96 12.42 9.96
C LYS A 86 12.26 13.77 9.99
N THR A 87 12.96 14.84 10.37
CA THR A 87 12.38 16.20 10.34
C THR A 87 11.88 16.58 8.95
N GLN A 88 12.62 16.25 7.89
CA GLN A 88 12.20 16.55 6.52
C GLN A 88 11.07 15.64 6.00
N ALA A 89 11.05 14.37 6.40
CA ALA A 89 9.97 13.44 6.05
C ALA A 89 8.67 13.72 6.83
N LYS A 90 8.74 14.50 7.91
CA LYS A 90 7.60 14.75 8.79
C LYS A 90 6.57 15.67 8.13
N LEU A 91 5.33 15.23 8.09
CA LEU A 91 4.18 16.05 7.71
C LEU A 91 3.61 16.77 8.94
N PRO A 92 3.23 18.06 8.82
CA PRO A 92 2.59 18.80 9.90
C PRO A 92 1.12 18.40 10.12
N GLN A 93 0.48 17.78 9.14
CA GLN A 93 -0.92 17.35 9.22
C GLN A 93 -1.06 16.01 9.97
N SER A 94 -2.23 15.81 10.56
CA SER A 94 -2.70 14.50 11.04
C SER A 94 -3.50 13.80 9.95
N PHE A 95 -3.42 12.48 9.90
CA PHE A 95 -4.17 11.64 8.98
C PHE A 95 -5.01 10.66 9.77
N PHE A 96 -6.28 10.49 9.40
CA PHE A 96 -7.18 9.55 10.06
C PHE A 96 -7.72 8.49 9.10
N ASP A 97 -7.30 8.53 7.85
CA ASP A 97 -7.54 7.50 6.84
C ASP A 97 -6.51 7.63 5.71
N VAL A 98 -6.50 6.68 4.78
CA VAL A 98 -5.74 6.78 3.54
C VAL A 98 -6.27 7.93 2.69
N VAL A 99 -5.38 8.70 2.05
CA VAL A 99 -5.74 9.87 1.25
C VAL A 99 -6.33 9.45 -0.09
N LEU A 100 -5.83 8.38 -0.70
CA LEU A 100 -6.31 7.87 -2.00
C LEU A 100 -7.20 6.63 -1.88
N GLY A 101 -8.02 6.58 -0.84
CA GLY A 101 -9.04 5.55 -0.62
C GLY A 101 -10.18 5.54 -1.64
N PRO A 102 -11.27 4.79 -1.37
CA PRO A 102 -12.42 4.69 -2.26
C PRO A 102 -12.96 6.05 -2.72
N GLY A 103 -13.24 6.18 -4.02
CA GLY A 103 -13.77 7.41 -4.63
C GLY A 103 -12.70 8.46 -4.96
N GLN A 104 -11.42 8.22 -4.67
CA GLN A 104 -10.32 9.13 -5.00
C GLN A 104 -9.55 8.68 -6.25
N ASP A 105 -10.28 8.22 -7.27
CA ASP A 105 -9.66 7.58 -8.43
C ASP A 105 -8.82 8.54 -9.28
N GLY A 106 -7.56 8.16 -9.49
CA GLY A 106 -6.57 8.99 -10.19
C GLY A 106 -6.29 10.35 -9.53
N ASN A 107 -6.79 10.63 -8.32
CA ASN A 107 -6.64 11.93 -7.64
C ASN A 107 -5.27 12.08 -6.94
N PHE A 108 -4.22 11.48 -7.49
CA PHE A 108 -2.90 11.56 -6.90
C PHE A 108 -2.44 13.02 -6.75
N PRO A 109 -1.87 13.42 -5.60
CA PRO A 109 -1.33 14.76 -5.42
C PRO A 109 -0.31 15.11 -6.50
N ALA A 110 -0.45 16.31 -7.06
CA ALA A 110 0.46 16.85 -8.06
C ALA A 110 1.85 17.16 -7.45
N THR A 111 1.86 17.63 -6.20
CA THR A 111 3.08 17.96 -5.47
C THR A 111 3.45 16.81 -4.55
N ARG A 112 4.65 16.26 -4.75
CA ARG A 112 5.27 15.31 -3.82
C ARG A 112 5.87 16.05 -2.63
N VAL A 113 5.69 15.50 -1.44
CA VAL A 113 6.14 16.08 -0.16
C VAL A 113 6.90 15.05 0.66
N GLY A 114 7.76 15.50 1.56
CA GLY A 114 8.59 14.65 2.41
C GLY A 114 10.04 14.55 1.92
N LEU A 115 10.70 13.47 2.30
CA LEU A 115 12.11 13.20 2.02
C LEU A 115 12.26 12.47 0.68
N PRO A 116 12.88 13.08 -0.35
CA PRO A 116 13.09 12.41 -1.63
C PRO A 116 14.18 11.34 -1.52
N GLY A 117 13.99 10.22 -2.22
CA GLY A 117 14.89 9.07 -2.16
C GLY A 117 16.32 9.34 -2.66
N ARG A 118 16.53 10.39 -3.47
CA ARG A 118 17.88 10.88 -3.85
C ARG A 118 18.70 11.43 -2.67
N GLN A 119 18.08 11.73 -1.53
CA GLN A 119 18.75 12.14 -0.30
C GLN A 119 18.94 10.99 0.70
N LEU A 120 18.58 9.77 0.32
CA LEU A 120 18.78 8.56 1.12
C LEU A 120 20.11 7.89 0.76
N SER A 121 20.76 7.30 1.74
CA SER A 121 21.87 6.38 1.49
C SER A 121 21.39 5.11 0.78
N ARG A 122 22.30 4.34 0.19
CA ARG A 122 21.96 3.04 -0.42
C ARG A 122 21.27 2.08 0.56
N ALA A 123 21.68 2.09 1.83
CA ALA A 123 21.06 1.27 2.87
C ALA A 123 19.62 1.73 3.18
N GLN A 124 19.40 3.04 3.24
CA GLN A 124 18.05 3.60 3.44
C GLN A 124 17.14 3.39 2.23
N GLN A 125 17.68 3.47 1.01
CA GLN A 125 16.98 3.11 -0.22
C GLN A 125 16.54 1.64 -0.21
N ALA A 126 17.38 0.73 0.30
CA ALA A 126 16.99 -0.66 0.46
C ALA A 126 15.83 -0.83 1.47
N LEU A 127 15.78 -0.02 2.54
CA LEU A 127 14.63 -0.01 3.45
C LEU A 127 13.35 0.50 2.78
N VAL A 128 13.45 1.49 1.88
CA VAL A 128 12.28 1.94 1.09
C VAL A 128 11.77 0.81 0.19
N MET A 129 12.66 0.10 -0.49
CA MET A 129 12.26 -1.06 -1.31
C MET A 129 11.65 -2.18 -0.46
N ALA A 130 12.24 -2.48 0.70
CA ALA A 130 11.70 -3.45 1.64
C ALA A 130 10.32 -3.03 2.18
N ALA A 131 10.08 -1.72 2.35
CA ALA A 131 8.78 -1.16 2.72
C ALA A 131 7.77 -1.11 1.57
N MET A 132 8.14 -1.37 0.31
CA MET A 132 7.18 -1.54 -0.79
C MET A 132 6.82 -3.00 -1.00
N ALA A 133 7.79 -3.90 -0.78
CA ALA A 133 7.71 -5.29 -1.20
C ALA A 133 6.48 -6.07 -0.69
N PRO A 134 6.02 -5.95 0.57
CA PRO A 134 4.89 -6.73 1.06
C PRO A 134 3.62 -6.57 0.20
N TRP A 135 3.24 -5.33 -0.12
CA TRP A 135 2.10 -5.05 -1.00
C TRP A 135 2.28 -5.57 -2.42
N VAL A 136 3.48 -5.39 -2.98
CA VAL A 136 3.75 -5.70 -4.38
C VAL A 136 3.82 -7.22 -4.59
N ASN A 137 4.31 -7.95 -3.60
CA ASN A 137 4.43 -9.41 -3.63
C ASN A 137 3.08 -10.14 -3.43
N ASP A 138 1.98 -9.43 -3.23
CA ASP A 138 0.64 -10.02 -3.31
C ASP A 138 0.15 -10.17 -4.77
N ALA A 139 0.84 -9.55 -5.73
CA ALA A 139 0.72 -9.90 -7.14
C ALA A 139 1.47 -11.21 -7.45
N ASP A 140 1.26 -11.78 -8.64
CA ASP A 140 2.06 -12.94 -9.07
C ASP A 140 3.55 -12.57 -9.18
N ASP A 141 4.42 -13.57 -9.02
CA ASP A 141 5.88 -13.38 -8.95
C ASP A 141 6.46 -12.57 -10.12
N ALA A 142 5.96 -12.79 -11.35
CA ALA A 142 6.47 -12.10 -12.53
C ALA A 142 6.05 -10.62 -12.53
N THR A 143 4.79 -10.35 -12.18
CA THR A 143 4.28 -8.98 -12.01
C THR A 143 5.00 -8.26 -10.87
N ALA A 144 5.15 -8.90 -9.72
CA ALA A 144 5.81 -8.32 -8.55
C ALA A 144 7.28 -7.95 -8.85
N ALA A 145 8.03 -8.86 -9.48
CA ALA A 145 9.41 -8.60 -9.89
C ALA A 145 9.52 -7.42 -10.87
N SER A 146 8.61 -7.34 -11.84
CA SER A 146 8.58 -6.24 -12.82
C SER A 146 8.28 -4.89 -12.18
N LEU A 147 7.29 -4.85 -11.26
CA LEU A 147 6.90 -3.64 -10.54
C LEU A 147 8.00 -3.17 -9.59
N LEU A 148 8.59 -4.07 -8.80
CA LEU A 148 9.71 -3.73 -7.90
C LEU A 148 10.93 -3.23 -8.67
N ALA A 149 11.27 -3.84 -9.81
CA ALA A 149 12.36 -3.34 -10.66
C ALA A 149 12.06 -1.93 -11.21
N THR A 150 10.80 -1.65 -11.52
CA THR A 150 10.34 -0.33 -11.96
C THR A 150 10.46 0.70 -10.85
N TYR A 151 9.94 0.40 -9.66
CA TYR A 151 10.02 1.30 -8.51
C TYR A 151 11.47 1.53 -8.06
N GLN A 152 12.34 0.53 -8.18
CA GLN A 152 13.77 0.67 -7.88
C GLN A 152 14.46 1.70 -8.80
N ARG A 153 14.15 1.70 -10.10
CA ARG A 153 14.70 2.69 -11.05
C ARG A 153 14.21 4.12 -10.76
N GLN A 154 13.03 4.24 -10.15
CA GLN A 154 12.37 5.50 -9.84
C GLN A 154 12.68 6.02 -8.43
N LEU A 155 13.44 5.25 -7.64
CA LEU A 155 13.59 5.47 -6.20
C LEU A 155 14.15 6.84 -5.83
N ALA A 156 15.00 7.43 -6.68
CA ALA A 156 15.54 8.77 -6.49
C ALA A 156 14.44 9.85 -6.39
N ASP A 157 13.31 9.63 -7.07
CA ASP A 157 12.15 10.53 -7.13
C ASP A 157 10.94 10.00 -6.36
N THR A 158 11.14 8.95 -5.56
CA THR A 158 10.15 8.46 -4.59
C THR A 158 10.33 9.18 -3.25
N TYR A 159 9.24 9.71 -2.71
CA TYR A 159 9.24 10.47 -1.48
C TYR A 159 8.73 9.63 -0.31
N VAL A 160 9.43 9.73 0.82
CA VAL A 160 9.01 9.17 2.11
C VAL A 160 8.42 10.31 2.94
N ALA A 161 7.16 10.15 3.35
CA ALA A 161 6.48 11.11 4.22
C ALA A 161 5.78 10.38 5.37
N TYR A 162 5.76 10.97 6.57
CA TYR A 162 5.08 10.36 7.73
C TYR A 162 4.47 11.39 8.69
N ALA A 163 3.43 10.99 9.42
CA ALA A 163 2.80 11.75 10.50
C ALA A 163 2.76 10.94 11.81
N GLY A 164 2.37 11.57 12.92
CA GLY A 164 2.25 10.90 14.23
C GLY A 164 3.59 10.61 14.95
N THR A 165 3.72 9.44 15.54
CA THR A 165 4.91 8.99 16.29
C THR A 165 5.92 8.28 15.39
N GLY A 166 5.44 7.64 14.31
CA GLY A 166 6.23 6.76 13.45
C GLY A 166 6.46 5.36 14.03
N SER A 167 5.80 4.99 15.13
CA SER A 167 5.85 3.62 15.67
C SER A 167 4.69 2.74 15.21
N PHE A 168 3.65 3.30 14.58
CA PHE A 168 2.44 2.59 14.13
C PHE A 168 1.67 1.93 15.27
N THR A 169 1.61 2.62 16.40
CA THR A 169 0.96 2.16 17.64
C THR A 169 -0.09 3.12 18.14
N THR A 170 -0.28 4.25 17.47
CA THR A 170 -1.20 5.31 17.89
C THR A 170 -2.05 5.78 16.73
N ASN A 171 -3.33 6.06 16.99
CA ASN A 171 -4.23 6.65 16.01
C ASN A 171 -3.61 7.91 15.41
N GLY A 172 -3.59 7.98 14.08
CA GLY A 172 -2.95 9.05 13.33
C GLY A 172 -1.47 8.87 13.00
N ASP A 173 -0.87 7.75 13.40
CA ASP A 173 0.38 7.30 12.79
C ASP A 173 0.13 7.01 11.31
N TYR A 174 0.96 7.58 10.45
CA TYR A 174 0.80 7.51 9.00
C TYR A 174 2.17 7.49 8.34
N LEU A 175 2.31 6.70 7.27
CA LEU A 175 3.44 6.78 6.35
C LEU A 175 2.95 6.62 4.91
N ARG A 176 3.55 7.40 4.01
CA ARG A 176 3.35 7.28 2.57
C ARG A 176 4.66 7.20 1.80
N LEU A 177 4.68 6.29 0.83
CA LEU A 177 5.66 6.23 -0.25
C LEU A 177 5.00 6.76 -1.52
N ASP A 178 5.54 7.84 -2.07
CA ASP A 178 4.96 8.58 -3.20
C ASP A 178 6.00 8.79 -4.30
N GLY A 179 5.98 7.95 -5.33
CA GLY A 179 6.92 7.97 -6.45
C GLY A 179 6.29 8.36 -7.79
N PRO A 180 7.06 8.22 -8.89
CA PRO A 180 6.57 8.38 -10.25
C PRO A 180 5.43 7.41 -10.57
N ASP A 181 5.58 6.12 -10.26
CA ASP A 181 4.51 5.11 -10.42
C ASP A 181 3.91 4.72 -9.06
N VAL A 182 4.74 4.34 -8.08
CA VAL A 182 4.29 3.78 -6.80
C VAL A 182 3.57 4.80 -5.90
N TRP A 183 2.50 4.35 -5.27
CA TRP A 183 1.82 5.01 -4.17
C TRP A 183 1.42 3.99 -3.11
N ILE A 184 1.98 4.07 -1.92
CA ILE A 184 1.60 3.21 -0.78
C ILE A 184 1.34 4.09 0.43
N GLU A 185 0.20 3.91 1.09
CA GLU A 185 -0.12 4.56 2.35
C GLU A 185 -0.38 3.51 3.43
N PHE A 186 0.05 3.79 4.66
CA PHE A 186 -0.25 3.00 5.84
C PHE A 186 -0.67 3.95 6.94
N VAL A 187 -1.83 3.72 7.56
CA VAL A 187 -2.41 4.58 8.60
C VAL A 187 -2.99 3.76 9.75
N CYS A 188 -2.83 4.26 10.97
CA CYS A 188 -3.47 3.73 12.16
C CYS A 188 -4.74 4.51 12.48
N GLN A 189 -5.86 3.80 12.58
CA GLN A 189 -7.16 4.35 12.99
C GLN A 189 -7.57 3.84 14.38
N ASN A 190 -8.52 4.51 15.03
CA ASN A 190 -9.21 3.96 16.20
C ASN A 190 -10.05 2.73 15.80
N GLY A 191 -10.05 1.68 16.62
CA GLY A 191 -10.87 0.50 16.43
C GLY A 191 -12.37 0.80 16.39
N ILE A 192 -13.08 0.19 15.44
CA ILE A 192 -14.54 0.28 15.30
C ILE A 192 -15.20 -0.89 16.02
N VAL A 193 -14.58 -2.07 16.00
CA VAL A 193 -15.04 -3.27 16.72
C VAL A 193 -14.34 -3.38 18.08
N TYR A 194 -13.04 -3.09 18.14
CA TYR A 194 -12.23 -3.11 19.35
C TYR A 194 -11.85 -1.68 19.75
N HIS A 195 -12.79 -0.93 20.32
CA HIS A 195 -12.66 0.51 20.61
C HIS A 195 -11.45 0.92 21.47
N SER A 196 -10.84 0.00 22.21
CA SER A 196 -9.62 0.24 23.01
C SER A 196 -8.32 -0.03 22.25
N GLN A 197 -8.39 -0.46 20.99
CA GLN A 197 -7.26 -0.79 20.14
C GLN A 197 -7.23 0.14 18.92
N ILE A 198 -6.07 0.23 18.27
CA ILE A 198 -5.98 0.75 16.92
C ILE A 198 -6.23 -0.37 15.90
N HIS A 199 -6.52 0.01 14.67
CA HIS A 199 -6.53 -0.89 13.53
C HIS A 199 -5.78 -0.25 12.36
N TYR A 200 -5.35 -1.06 11.39
CA TYR A 200 -4.58 -0.58 10.24
C TYR A 200 -5.47 -0.44 9.01
N HIS A 201 -5.31 0.67 8.30
CA HIS A 201 -5.71 0.81 6.90
C HIS A 201 -4.47 1.02 6.04
N SER A 202 -4.48 0.44 4.85
CA SER A 202 -3.44 0.68 3.87
C SER A 202 -3.98 0.59 2.47
N ILE A 203 -3.35 1.34 1.56
CA ILE A 203 -3.65 1.27 0.14
C ILE A 203 -2.36 1.28 -0.67
N TRP A 204 -2.30 0.42 -1.68
CA TRP A 204 -1.29 0.42 -2.73
C TRP A 204 -1.96 0.73 -4.08
N ARG A 205 -1.38 1.70 -4.79
CA ARG A 205 -1.74 2.12 -6.15
C ARG A 205 -0.49 2.27 -7.01
N ASP A 206 -0.62 2.02 -8.30
CA ASP A 206 0.38 2.34 -9.33
C ASP A 206 -0.23 3.38 -10.27
N ARG A 207 0.30 4.61 -10.30
CA ARG A 207 -0.22 5.74 -11.08
C ARG A 207 -0.41 5.44 -12.58
N THR A 208 0.34 4.49 -13.12
CA THR A 208 0.34 4.14 -14.55
C THR A 208 -0.52 2.93 -14.86
N ARG A 209 -0.74 2.04 -13.89
CA ARG A 209 -1.41 0.73 -14.05
C ARG A 209 -2.70 0.60 -13.24
N ASP A 210 -3.06 1.62 -12.47
CA ASP A 210 -4.26 1.61 -11.65
C ASP A 210 -5.51 1.42 -12.49
N TYR A 211 -6.36 0.47 -12.08
CA TYR A 211 -7.55 0.07 -12.84
C TYR A 211 -7.25 -0.20 -14.33
N GLY A 212 -6.12 -0.87 -14.63
CA GLY A 212 -5.74 -1.18 -16.00
C GLY A 212 -5.15 0.00 -16.78
N GLY A 213 -4.72 1.05 -16.08
CA GLY A 213 -4.12 2.25 -16.68
C GLY A 213 -5.14 3.31 -17.12
N ASN A 214 -6.40 3.20 -16.68
CA ASN A 214 -7.49 4.09 -17.08
C ASN A 214 -7.29 5.57 -16.70
N PHE A 215 -6.35 5.88 -15.81
CA PHE A 215 -6.09 7.22 -15.32
C PHE A 215 -4.74 7.79 -15.76
N HIS A 216 -3.95 7.04 -16.53
CA HIS A 216 -2.61 7.43 -16.95
C HIS A 216 -2.63 8.25 -18.25
N GLY A 217 -1.87 9.36 -18.30
CA GLY A 217 -1.71 10.19 -19.50
C GLY A 217 -2.92 11.07 -19.87
N ILE A 218 -4.00 11.04 -19.08
CA ILE A 218 -5.15 11.93 -19.28
C ILE A 218 -4.83 13.28 -18.62
N ALA A 219 -4.40 14.26 -19.40
CA ALA A 219 -4.42 15.65 -18.97
C ALA A 219 -5.87 16.00 -18.62
N ARG A 220 -6.15 16.22 -17.34
CA ARG A 220 -7.49 16.65 -16.91
C ARG A 220 -7.76 18.02 -17.53
N LYS A 221 -8.86 18.14 -18.26
CA LYS A 221 -9.46 19.42 -18.62
C LYS A 221 -9.99 20.12 -17.38
#